data_AF-A0A345Z2V7-F1
#
_entry.id   AF-A0A345Z2V7-F1
#
_cell.length_a   1.000
_cell.length_b   1.000
_cell.length_c   1.000
_cell.angle_alpha   90.00
_cell.angle_beta   90.00
_cell.angle_gamma   90.00
#
_symmetry.space_group_name_H-M   'P 1'
#
loop_
_entity.id
_entity.type
_entity.pdbx_description
1 polymer ?
#
loop_
_entity_poly.entity_id
_entity_poly.type
_entity_poly.pdbx_seq_one_letter_code
_entity_poly.pdbx_strand_id
1 'polypeptide(L)'
;MSDNKYKPVNYAELIISEVDSAYKNFIKNYSKLFTLPEEIQDFIKTNKRIGDQEQLEKYTVVLEQNFTKISCNQGKENFAIFLNHHFYFVRNSLINIKSIDANLLEQKLPTSVISEPMGMDIVALTAVHMLGANATQLQETYQKLELEKDDKAIYSNLIKFLSDTLNLDGESAFKMLLDNIANYLQNYNEVYKGISDLPEDDFSAKRIEMFMYCTDAYFLLGIIYKILLTTPLNNGVIDKDIYGRLVPELDAFKNI
;
A
#
# COMPACT_ATOMS: atom_id res chain seq x y z
N MET A 1 -11.91 -12.89 -36.40
CA MET A 1 -12.16 -13.01 -34.96
C MET A 1 -10.80 -13.18 -34.32
N SER A 2 -10.24 -12.12 -33.72
CA SER A 2 -8.98 -12.27 -32.99
C SER A 2 -9.26 -13.08 -31.74
N ASP A 3 -8.58 -14.22 -31.59
CA ASP A 3 -8.59 -15.01 -30.35
C ASP A 3 -8.33 -14.08 -29.17
N ASN A 4 -9.37 -13.81 -28.38
CA ASN A 4 -9.29 -12.95 -27.21
C ASN A 4 -8.67 -13.78 -26.07
N LYS A 5 -7.41 -14.17 -26.26
CA LYS A 5 -6.63 -14.92 -25.30
C LYS A 5 -6.29 -13.97 -24.16
N TYR A 6 -6.72 -14.32 -22.95
CA TYR A 6 -6.41 -13.57 -21.74
C TYR A 6 -4.90 -13.29 -21.68
N LYS A 7 -4.53 -12.02 -21.47
CA LYS A 7 -3.13 -11.60 -21.37
C LYS A 7 -2.64 -11.80 -19.95
N PRO A 8 -1.59 -12.63 -19.74
CA PRO A 8 -1.10 -12.90 -18.40
C PRO A 8 -0.64 -11.64 -17.65
N VAL A 9 -0.78 -11.66 -16.33
CA VAL A 9 -0.32 -10.60 -15.42
C VAL A 9 0.72 -11.19 -14.48
N ASN A 10 1.99 -10.81 -14.64
CA ASN A 10 3.06 -11.16 -13.71
C ASN A 10 3.06 -10.17 -12.53
N TYR A 11 2.16 -10.39 -11.56
CA TYR A 11 2.00 -9.46 -10.44
C TYR A 11 3.23 -9.43 -9.54
N ALA A 12 3.92 -10.57 -9.36
CA ALA A 12 5.11 -10.62 -8.53
C ALA A 12 6.24 -9.76 -9.13
N GLU A 13 6.50 -9.92 -10.43
CA GLU A 13 7.49 -9.09 -11.13
C GLU A 13 7.13 -7.61 -11.14
N LEU A 14 5.85 -7.28 -11.32
CA LEU A 14 5.36 -5.89 -11.25
C LEU A 14 5.66 -5.27 -9.89
N ILE A 15 5.29 -5.94 -8.80
CA ILE A 15 5.54 -5.47 -7.43
C ILE A 15 7.04 -5.36 -7.16
N ILE A 16 7.83 -6.40 -7.49
CA ILE A 16 9.28 -6.43 -7.24
C ILE A 16 9.97 -5.30 -8.00
N SER A 17 9.58 -5.03 -9.25
CA SER A 17 10.15 -3.93 -10.03
C SER A 17 9.90 -2.56 -9.40
N GLU A 18 8.75 -2.36 -8.77
CA GLU A 18 8.43 -1.09 -8.12
C GLU A 18 9.15 -0.93 -6.79
N VAL A 19 9.23 -2.01 -6.00
CA VAL A 19 10.02 -2.01 -4.77
C VAL A 19 11.50 -1.79 -5.08
N ASP A 20 12.04 -2.38 -6.16
CA ASP A 20 13.42 -2.12 -6.58
C ASP A 20 13.66 -0.65 -6.92
N SER A 21 12.69 0.00 -7.58
CA SER A 21 12.76 1.43 -7.88
C SER A 21 12.77 2.27 -6.59
N ALA A 22 11.81 2.04 -5.68
CA ALA A 22 11.74 2.74 -4.41
C ALA A 22 12.98 2.49 -3.55
N TYR A 23 13.47 1.26 -3.50
CA TYR A 23 14.70 0.87 -2.83
C TYR A 23 15.91 1.65 -3.35
N LYS A 24 16.08 1.75 -4.67
CA LYS A 24 17.15 2.55 -5.28
C LYS A 24 17.03 4.04 -4.95
N ASN A 25 15.81 4.58 -4.89
CA ASN A 25 15.58 5.97 -4.53
C ASN A 25 15.85 6.22 -3.04
N PHE A 26 15.45 5.30 -2.17
CA PHE A 26 15.81 5.30 -0.76
C PHE A 26 17.34 5.28 -0.58
N ILE A 27 18.07 4.37 -1.24
CA ILE A 27 19.55 4.31 -1.16
C ILE A 27 20.20 5.64 -1.53
N LYS A 28 19.71 6.31 -2.57
CA LYS A 28 20.27 7.59 -3.03
C LYS A 28 20.05 8.74 -2.04
N ASN A 29 18.98 8.66 -1.24
CA ASN A 29 18.49 9.79 -0.47
C ASN A 29 18.58 9.62 1.04
N TYR A 30 18.70 8.38 1.56
CA TYR A 30 18.60 8.14 3.00
C TYR A 30 19.62 8.94 3.79
N SER A 31 20.88 9.04 3.34
CA SER A 31 21.95 9.71 4.10
C SER A 31 21.72 11.21 4.29
N LYS A 32 20.89 11.83 3.44
CA LYS A 32 20.48 13.24 3.57
C LYS A 32 19.48 13.44 4.71
N LEU A 33 18.73 12.39 5.07
CA LEU A 33 17.54 12.47 5.93
C LEU A 33 17.66 11.64 7.21
N PHE A 34 18.37 10.53 7.18
CA PHE A 34 18.41 9.51 8.22
C PHE A 34 19.81 8.97 8.46
N THR A 35 20.02 8.51 9.69
CA THR A 35 21.13 7.65 10.09
C THR A 35 20.60 6.23 10.27
N LEU A 36 21.13 5.29 9.46
CA LEU A 36 20.71 3.90 9.47
C LEU A 36 21.59 3.06 10.41
N PRO A 37 21.02 2.04 11.09
CA PRO A 37 21.80 1.05 11.84
C PRO A 37 22.64 0.16 10.90
N GLU A 38 23.71 -0.44 11.44
CA GLU A 38 24.72 -1.20 10.69
C GLU A 38 24.10 -2.33 9.86
N GLU A 39 23.12 -3.04 10.41
CA GLU A 39 22.44 -4.16 9.76
C GLU A 39 21.76 -3.74 8.44
N ILE A 40 21.12 -2.56 8.41
CA ILE A 40 20.51 -2.03 7.19
C ILE A 40 21.60 -1.55 6.22
N GLN A 41 22.66 -0.91 6.72
CA GLN A 41 23.78 -0.47 5.88
C GLN A 41 24.47 -1.64 5.19
N ASP A 42 24.69 -2.75 5.90
CA ASP A 42 25.34 -3.95 5.37
C ASP A 42 24.48 -4.67 4.35
N PHE A 43 23.16 -4.71 4.58
CA PHE A 43 22.23 -5.15 3.55
C PHE A 43 22.36 -4.31 2.27
N ILE A 44 22.38 -2.99 2.38
CA ILE A 44 22.49 -2.06 1.23
C ILE A 44 23.81 -2.24 0.49
N LYS A 45 24.94 -2.39 1.20
CA LYS A 45 26.26 -2.63 0.59
C LYS A 45 26.28 -3.92 -0.23
N THR A 46 25.62 -4.96 0.27
CA THR A 46 25.62 -6.30 -0.33
C THR A 46 24.60 -6.41 -1.46
N ASN A 47 23.46 -5.71 -1.33
CA ASN A 47 22.33 -5.83 -2.25
C ASN A 47 22.06 -4.50 -2.96
N LYS A 48 22.54 -4.36 -4.19
CA LYS A 48 22.33 -3.14 -5.00
C LYS A 48 20.93 -3.03 -5.60
N ARG A 49 20.13 -4.10 -5.55
CA ARG A 49 18.78 -4.20 -6.11
C ARG A 49 17.94 -5.18 -5.28
N ILE A 50 16.62 -5.03 -5.40
CA ILE A 50 15.64 -6.04 -5.01
C ILE A 50 15.14 -6.69 -6.29
N GLY A 51 15.74 -7.82 -6.68
CA GLY A 51 15.53 -8.46 -7.97
C GLY A 51 14.53 -9.60 -7.98
N ASP A 52 14.22 -10.15 -6.82
CA ASP A 52 13.34 -11.29 -6.64
C ASP A 52 12.62 -11.23 -5.27
N GLN A 53 11.69 -12.16 -5.06
CA GLN A 53 10.90 -12.26 -3.83
C GLN A 53 11.75 -12.61 -2.60
N GLU A 54 12.83 -13.37 -2.76
CA GLU A 54 13.73 -13.73 -1.67
C GLU A 54 14.49 -12.49 -1.16
N GLN A 55 14.98 -11.65 -2.07
CA GLN A 55 15.61 -10.38 -1.74
C GLN A 55 14.61 -9.41 -1.10
N LEU A 56 13.37 -9.36 -1.60
CA LEU A 56 12.31 -8.56 -1.00
C LEU A 56 12.04 -9.01 0.44
N GLU A 57 11.90 -10.31 0.67
CA GLU A 57 11.68 -10.87 2.00
C GLU A 57 12.82 -10.55 2.96
N LYS A 58 14.08 -10.77 2.54
CA LYS A 58 15.25 -10.42 3.35
C LYS A 58 15.27 -8.93 3.68
N TYR A 59 14.95 -8.07 2.70
CA TYR A 59 14.92 -6.63 2.93
C TYR A 59 13.84 -6.23 3.92
N THR A 60 12.63 -6.78 3.78
CA THR A 60 11.52 -6.54 4.72
C THR A 60 11.90 -6.94 6.14
N VAL A 61 12.49 -8.12 6.33
CA VAL A 61 12.92 -8.61 7.66
C VAL A 61 13.99 -7.71 8.26
N VAL A 62 15.02 -7.34 7.49
CA VAL A 62 16.10 -6.45 7.96
C VAL A 62 15.55 -5.08 8.34
N LEU A 63 14.65 -4.51 7.54
CA LEU A 63 13.98 -3.25 7.86
C LEU A 63 13.15 -3.36 9.13
N GLU A 64 12.27 -4.37 9.24
CA GLU A 64 11.34 -4.51 10.36
C GLU A 64 12.07 -4.67 11.70
N GLN A 65 13.10 -5.51 11.76
CA GLN A 65 13.88 -5.75 12.98
C GLN A 65 14.68 -4.53 13.45
N ASN A 66 14.94 -3.58 12.56
CA ASN A 66 15.81 -2.45 12.82
C ASN A 66 15.11 -1.09 12.65
N PHE A 67 13.81 -1.08 12.36
CA PHE A 67 13.05 0.13 12.03
C PHE A 67 13.13 1.18 13.15
N THR A 68 12.96 0.74 14.41
CA THR A 68 13.02 1.60 15.61
C THR A 68 14.41 2.13 15.92
N LYS A 69 15.46 1.56 15.32
CA LYS A 69 16.86 2.03 15.47
C LYS A 69 17.24 3.09 14.44
N ILE A 70 16.38 3.35 13.45
CA ILE A 70 16.62 4.39 12.44
C ILE A 70 16.34 5.75 13.09
N SER A 71 17.29 6.68 12.95
CA SER A 71 17.16 8.04 13.47
C SER A 71 17.09 9.05 12.34
N CYS A 72 16.29 10.09 12.51
CA CYS A 72 16.33 11.25 11.62
C CYS A 72 17.59 12.07 11.91
N ASN A 73 18.20 12.61 10.86
CA ASN A 73 19.26 13.60 11.03
C ASN A 73 18.69 14.86 11.69
N GLN A 74 19.52 15.61 12.42
CA GLN A 74 19.08 16.82 13.12
C GLN A 74 18.37 17.81 12.18
N GLY A 75 17.15 18.24 12.56
CA GLY A 75 16.33 19.15 11.74
C GLY A 75 15.59 18.47 10.58
N LYS A 76 15.55 17.14 10.55
CA LYS A 76 14.84 16.31 9.56
C LYS A 76 13.77 15.42 10.18
N GLU A 77 13.32 15.73 11.40
CA GLU A 77 12.34 14.94 12.16
C GLU A 77 11.01 14.81 11.38
N ASN A 78 10.60 15.86 10.67
CA ASN A 78 9.42 15.82 9.80
C ASN A 78 9.52 14.82 8.64
N PHE A 79 10.71 14.30 8.33
CA PHE A 79 10.90 13.28 7.30
C PHE A 79 10.69 11.85 7.81
N ALA A 80 10.45 11.64 9.11
CA ALA A 80 10.13 10.32 9.67
C ALA A 80 8.90 9.68 9.00
N ILE A 81 7.97 10.48 8.48
CA ILE A 81 6.82 10.01 7.71
C ILE A 81 7.23 9.28 6.42
N PHE A 82 8.28 9.76 5.72
CA PHE A 82 8.78 9.12 4.51
C PHE A 82 9.40 7.76 4.80
N LEU A 83 10.00 7.60 5.98
CA LEU A 83 10.53 6.32 6.42
C LEU A 83 9.40 5.30 6.67
N ASN A 84 8.30 5.73 7.30
CA ASN A 84 7.11 4.89 7.45
C ASN A 84 6.49 4.54 6.10
N HIS A 85 6.37 5.49 5.17
CA HIS A 85 5.86 5.22 3.83
C HIS A 85 6.68 4.15 3.11
N HIS A 86 8.02 4.28 3.12
CA HIS A 86 8.89 3.29 2.50
C HIS A 86 8.78 1.92 3.16
N PHE A 87 8.74 1.87 4.48
CA PHE A 87 8.55 0.62 5.21
C PHE A 87 7.20 -0.05 4.88
N TYR A 88 6.11 0.71 4.95
CA TYR A 88 4.78 0.19 4.62
C TYR A 88 4.68 -0.24 3.16
N PHE A 89 5.29 0.49 2.23
CA PHE A 89 5.34 0.07 0.83
C PHE A 89 6.05 -1.28 0.66
N VAL A 90 7.24 -1.44 1.24
CA VAL A 90 8.02 -2.69 1.17
C VAL A 90 7.29 -3.85 1.84
N ARG A 91 6.78 -3.63 3.06
CA ARG A 91 6.07 -4.66 3.83
C ARG A 91 4.77 -5.09 3.13
N ASN A 92 3.95 -4.14 2.69
CA ASN A 92 2.68 -4.45 2.04
C ASN A 92 2.86 -5.02 0.63
N SER A 93 3.98 -4.76 -0.03
CA SER A 93 4.36 -5.45 -1.26
C SER A 93 4.54 -6.95 -1.03
N LEU A 94 5.27 -7.32 0.03
CA LEU A 94 5.45 -8.72 0.40
C LEU A 94 4.13 -9.37 0.84
N ILE A 95 3.31 -8.66 1.62
CA ILE A 95 1.98 -9.15 2.05
C ILE A 95 1.10 -9.43 0.82
N ASN A 96 1.02 -8.50 -0.13
CA ASN A 96 0.24 -8.69 -1.36
C ASN A 96 0.67 -9.93 -2.14
N ILE A 97 1.98 -10.12 -2.35
CA ILE A 97 2.50 -11.32 -3.02
C ILE A 97 2.08 -12.57 -2.26
N LYS A 98 2.34 -12.63 -0.95
CA LYS A 98 2.06 -13.81 -0.13
C LYS A 98 0.57 -14.14 -0.05
N SER A 99 -0.29 -13.13 0.08
CA SER A 99 -1.74 -13.32 0.15
C SER A 99 -2.32 -13.81 -1.18
N ILE A 100 -1.88 -13.23 -2.30
CA ILE A 100 -2.31 -13.68 -3.63
C ILE A 100 -1.79 -15.10 -3.90
N ASP A 101 -0.52 -15.37 -3.62
CA ASP A 101 0.07 -16.71 -3.77
C ASP A 101 -0.71 -17.76 -2.98
N ALA A 102 -1.01 -17.49 -1.71
CA ALA A 102 -1.74 -18.40 -0.83
C ALA A 102 -3.13 -18.73 -1.40
N ASN A 103 -3.88 -17.73 -1.83
CA ASN A 103 -5.24 -17.91 -2.35
C ASN A 103 -5.24 -18.60 -3.74
N LEU A 104 -4.25 -18.32 -4.59
CA LEU A 104 -4.10 -19.04 -5.87
C LEU A 104 -3.73 -20.51 -5.64
N LEU A 105 -2.83 -20.80 -4.71
CA LEU A 105 -2.45 -22.17 -4.34
C LEU A 105 -3.63 -22.97 -3.79
N GLU A 106 -4.46 -22.36 -2.94
CA GLU A 106 -5.68 -22.98 -2.41
C GLU A 106 -6.63 -23.42 -3.55
N GLN A 107 -6.68 -22.63 -4.62
CA GLN A 107 -7.48 -22.91 -5.82
C GLN A 107 -6.74 -23.73 -6.89
N LYS A 108 -5.53 -24.23 -6.57
CA LYS A 108 -4.67 -25.03 -7.47
C LYS A 108 -4.29 -24.29 -8.76
N LEU A 109 -4.15 -22.97 -8.67
CA LEU A 109 -3.71 -22.10 -9.77
C LEU A 109 -2.21 -21.80 -9.65
N PRO A 110 -1.52 -21.50 -10.77
CA PRO A 110 -0.13 -21.04 -10.75
C PRO A 110 0.04 -19.74 -9.95
N THR A 111 1.16 -19.61 -9.24
CA THR A 111 1.55 -18.39 -8.51
C THR A 111 2.45 -17.50 -9.36
N SER A 112 2.70 -16.27 -8.87
CA SER A 112 3.46 -15.18 -9.51
C SER A 112 2.88 -14.62 -10.80
N VAL A 113 2.22 -15.45 -11.62
CA VAL A 113 1.63 -15.09 -12.90
C VAL A 113 0.18 -15.53 -12.97
N ILE A 114 -0.73 -14.57 -13.13
CA ILE A 114 -2.13 -14.84 -13.41
C ILE A 114 -2.24 -15.09 -14.91
N SER A 115 -2.50 -16.32 -15.30
CA SER A 115 -2.54 -16.74 -16.72
C SER A 115 -3.96 -17.00 -17.23
N GLU A 116 -4.96 -16.97 -16.35
CA GLU A 116 -6.35 -17.30 -16.64
C GLU A 116 -7.30 -16.32 -15.92
N PRO A 117 -8.50 -16.05 -16.48
CA PRO A 117 -9.49 -15.15 -15.85
C PRO A 117 -9.85 -15.52 -14.42
N MET A 118 -10.00 -16.82 -14.12
CA MET A 118 -10.31 -17.31 -12.78
C MET A 118 -9.26 -16.85 -11.75
N GLY A 119 -7.97 -16.76 -12.14
CA GLY A 119 -6.95 -16.24 -11.23
C GLY A 119 -7.14 -14.76 -10.89
N MET A 120 -7.69 -13.96 -11.81
CA MET A 120 -8.03 -12.56 -11.53
C MET A 120 -9.23 -12.45 -10.58
N ASP A 121 -10.21 -13.35 -10.68
CA ASP A 121 -11.32 -13.41 -9.72
C ASP A 121 -10.81 -13.70 -8.30
N ILE A 122 -9.79 -14.56 -8.16
CA ILE A 122 -9.13 -14.82 -6.87
C ILE A 122 -8.39 -13.58 -6.34
N VAL A 123 -7.73 -12.81 -7.20
CA VAL A 123 -7.11 -11.53 -6.79
C VAL A 123 -8.17 -10.52 -6.35
N ALA A 124 -9.29 -10.42 -7.08
CA ALA A 124 -10.39 -9.54 -6.71
C ALA A 124 -11.02 -9.95 -5.36
N LEU A 125 -11.23 -11.24 -5.13
CA LEU A 125 -11.70 -11.76 -3.84
C LEU A 125 -10.70 -11.47 -2.71
N THR A 126 -9.41 -11.64 -2.97
CA THR A 126 -8.33 -11.29 -2.03
C THR A 126 -8.40 -9.81 -1.65
N ALA A 127 -8.63 -8.93 -2.63
CA ALA A 127 -8.76 -7.49 -2.40
C ALA A 127 -10.01 -7.12 -1.60
N VAL A 128 -11.15 -7.77 -1.84
CA VAL A 128 -12.37 -7.59 -1.02
C VAL A 128 -12.08 -7.94 0.43
N HIS A 129 -11.42 -9.06 0.70
CA HIS A 129 -11.05 -9.45 2.06
C HIS A 129 -10.07 -8.46 2.71
N MET A 130 -9.06 -7.99 1.96
CA MET A 130 -8.12 -6.98 2.45
C MET A 130 -8.85 -5.67 2.81
N LEU A 131 -9.72 -5.19 1.93
CA LEU A 131 -10.51 -3.97 2.18
C LEU A 131 -11.39 -4.13 3.42
N GLY A 132 -12.12 -5.24 3.54
CA GLY A 132 -12.98 -5.51 4.69
C GLY A 132 -12.20 -5.57 6.01
N ALA A 133 -11.10 -6.30 6.06
CA ALA A 133 -10.27 -6.42 7.26
C ALA A 133 -9.69 -5.06 7.70
N ASN A 134 -9.20 -4.26 6.74
CA ASN A 134 -8.67 -2.93 7.04
C ASN A 134 -9.77 -1.94 7.44
N ALA A 135 -10.93 -1.99 6.80
CA ALA A 135 -12.07 -1.15 7.17
C ALA A 135 -12.46 -1.39 8.64
N THR A 136 -12.57 -2.65 9.07
CA THR A 136 -12.85 -3.01 10.47
C THR A 136 -11.76 -2.49 11.41
N GLN A 137 -10.49 -2.76 11.10
CA GLN A 137 -9.37 -2.33 11.96
C GLN A 137 -9.32 -0.81 12.13
N LEU A 138 -9.54 -0.05 11.04
CA LEU A 138 -9.53 1.41 11.07
C LEU A 138 -10.70 1.97 11.88
N GLN A 139 -11.89 1.38 11.78
CA GLN A 139 -13.03 1.79 12.61
C GLN A 139 -12.79 1.54 14.10
N GLU A 140 -12.28 0.36 14.45
CA GLU A 140 -11.95 0.01 15.84
C GLU A 140 -10.88 0.96 16.40
N THR A 141 -9.86 1.27 15.60
CA THR A 141 -8.79 2.19 15.98
C THR A 141 -9.31 3.62 16.18
N TYR A 142 -10.18 4.10 15.27
CA TYR A 142 -10.81 5.41 15.39
C TYR A 142 -11.60 5.56 16.70
N GLN A 143 -12.40 4.54 17.05
CA GLN A 143 -13.15 4.51 18.31
C GLN A 143 -12.23 4.43 19.53
N LYS A 144 -11.20 3.57 19.49
CA LYS A 144 -10.23 3.43 20.59
C LYS A 144 -9.50 4.74 20.88
N LEU A 145 -9.20 5.52 19.86
CA LEU A 145 -8.54 6.82 19.98
C LEU A 145 -9.50 7.94 20.38
N GLU A 146 -10.81 7.65 20.47
CA GLU A 146 -11.86 8.61 20.79
C GLU A 146 -11.92 9.79 19.80
N LEU A 147 -11.60 9.54 18.53
CA LEU A 147 -11.54 10.57 17.49
C LEU A 147 -12.93 11.02 17.02
N GLU A 148 -14.02 10.42 17.53
CA GLU A 148 -15.37 10.95 17.40
C GLU A 148 -15.59 12.25 18.19
N LYS A 149 -14.75 12.51 19.20
CA LYS A 149 -14.77 13.74 20.01
C LYS A 149 -13.90 14.85 19.41
N ASP A 150 -13.17 14.57 18.34
CA ASP A 150 -12.30 15.52 17.66
C ASP A 150 -13.14 16.58 16.94
N ASP A 151 -13.02 17.84 17.37
CA ASP A 151 -13.76 18.97 16.81
C ASP A 151 -13.38 19.30 15.36
N LYS A 152 -12.18 18.87 14.92
CA LYS A 152 -11.71 19.03 13.54
C LYS A 152 -12.28 17.99 12.60
N ALA A 153 -12.78 16.86 13.12
CA ALA A 153 -13.49 15.84 12.35
C ALA A 153 -12.75 15.36 11.08
N ILE A 154 -11.40 15.34 11.10
CA ILE A 154 -10.56 15.11 9.91
C ILE A 154 -10.84 13.74 9.27
N TYR A 155 -11.16 12.75 10.08
CA TYR A 155 -11.38 11.38 9.64
C TYR A 155 -12.84 11.04 9.31
N SER A 156 -13.78 11.96 9.54
CA SER A 156 -15.21 11.62 9.53
C SER A 156 -15.70 11.11 8.18
N ASN A 157 -15.21 11.68 7.07
CA ASN A 157 -15.55 11.20 5.72
C ASN A 157 -15.04 9.78 5.48
N LEU A 158 -13.77 9.52 5.82
CA LEU A 158 -13.16 8.20 5.69
C LEU A 158 -13.92 7.17 6.51
N ILE A 159 -14.19 7.44 7.79
CA ILE A 159 -14.87 6.49 8.69
C ILE A 159 -16.30 6.22 8.24
N LYS A 160 -17.02 7.24 7.76
CA LYS A 160 -18.35 7.05 7.16
C LYS A 160 -18.28 6.13 5.95
N PHE A 161 -17.36 6.39 5.02
CA PHE A 161 -17.15 5.55 3.84
C PHE A 161 -16.83 4.09 4.22
N LEU A 162 -15.95 3.88 5.21
CA LEU A 162 -15.61 2.54 5.69
C LEU A 162 -16.84 1.84 6.29
N SER A 163 -17.70 2.58 7.01
CA SER A 163 -18.94 2.03 7.54
C SER A 163 -19.91 1.61 6.45
N ASP A 164 -20.05 2.44 5.42
CA ASP A 164 -20.92 2.14 4.29
C ASP A 164 -20.40 0.91 3.52
N THR A 165 -19.07 0.79 3.37
CA THR A 165 -18.40 -0.34 2.71
C THR A 165 -18.62 -1.65 3.47
N LEU A 166 -18.52 -1.65 4.80
CA LEU A 166 -18.71 -2.84 5.63
C LEU A 166 -20.16 -3.34 5.65
N ASN A 167 -21.12 -2.49 5.29
CA ASN A 167 -22.53 -2.85 5.19
C ASN A 167 -22.92 -3.44 3.83
N LEU A 168 -22.01 -3.49 2.87
CA LEU A 168 -22.25 -4.12 1.57
C LEU A 168 -22.31 -5.64 1.73
N ASP A 169 -23.24 -6.27 1.00
CA ASP A 169 -23.16 -7.71 0.78
C ASP A 169 -21.95 -8.07 -0.11
N GLY A 170 -21.57 -9.34 -0.11
CA GLY A 170 -20.37 -9.80 -0.83
C GLY A 170 -20.41 -9.56 -2.34
N GLU A 171 -21.58 -9.66 -2.97
CA GLU A 171 -21.74 -9.43 -4.41
C GLU A 171 -21.54 -7.94 -4.75
N SER A 172 -22.16 -7.06 -3.96
CA SER A 172 -22.03 -5.61 -4.10
C SER A 172 -20.60 -5.16 -3.83
N ALA A 173 -19.96 -5.69 -2.80
CA ALA A 173 -18.57 -5.40 -2.46
C ALA A 173 -17.61 -5.80 -3.60
N PHE A 174 -17.82 -6.97 -4.21
CA PHE A 174 -17.03 -7.41 -5.36
C PHE A 174 -17.25 -6.52 -6.58
N LYS A 175 -18.50 -6.20 -6.89
CA LYS A 175 -18.87 -5.36 -8.04
C LYS A 175 -18.31 -3.94 -7.92
N MET A 176 -18.29 -3.39 -6.71
CA MET A 176 -17.83 -2.03 -6.41
C MET A 176 -16.35 -1.98 -5.98
N LEU A 177 -15.62 -3.09 -6.05
CA LEU A 177 -14.27 -3.22 -5.50
C LEU A 177 -13.31 -2.10 -5.95
N LEU A 178 -13.23 -1.85 -7.26
CA LEU A 178 -12.34 -0.82 -7.80
C LEU A 178 -12.73 0.58 -7.32
N ASP A 179 -14.02 0.88 -7.26
CA ASP A 179 -14.52 2.17 -6.80
C ASP A 179 -14.28 2.34 -5.30
N ASN A 180 -14.48 1.29 -4.50
CA ASN A 180 -14.24 1.33 -3.06
C ASN A 180 -12.77 1.54 -2.75
N ILE A 181 -11.85 0.85 -3.45
CA ILE A 181 -10.42 1.10 -3.26
C ILE A 181 -10.05 2.52 -3.71
N ALA A 182 -10.54 2.97 -4.88
CA ALA A 182 -10.26 4.33 -5.34
C ALA A 182 -10.76 5.41 -4.35
N ASN A 183 -11.98 5.23 -3.81
CA ASN A 183 -12.55 6.11 -2.80
C ASN A 183 -11.74 6.10 -1.50
N TYR A 184 -11.23 4.94 -1.07
CA TYR A 184 -10.32 4.87 0.06
C TYR A 184 -9.05 5.71 -0.19
N LEU A 185 -8.40 5.51 -1.35
CA LEU A 185 -7.18 6.24 -1.71
C LEU A 185 -7.42 7.75 -1.79
N GLN A 186 -8.58 8.18 -2.28
CA GLN A 186 -8.96 9.59 -2.29
C GLN A 186 -9.17 10.14 -0.87
N ASN A 187 -9.94 9.45 -0.03
CA ASN A 187 -10.18 9.85 1.36
C ASN A 187 -8.86 9.92 2.15
N TYR A 188 -7.91 9.01 1.89
CA TYR A 188 -6.57 9.08 2.48
C TYR A 188 -5.86 10.40 2.14
N ASN A 189 -5.90 10.83 0.88
CA ASN A 189 -5.27 12.09 0.46
C ASN A 189 -5.95 13.32 1.10
N GLU A 190 -7.27 13.29 1.27
CA GLU A 190 -8.02 14.33 1.97
C GLU A 190 -7.61 14.40 3.45
N VAL A 191 -7.50 13.25 4.11
CA VAL A 191 -6.99 13.14 5.49
C VAL A 191 -5.56 13.66 5.59
N TYR A 192 -4.66 13.23 4.70
CA TYR A 192 -3.26 13.68 4.67
C TYR A 192 -3.18 15.20 4.63
N LYS A 193 -3.91 15.81 3.70
CA LYS A 193 -3.96 17.26 3.55
C LYS A 193 -4.54 17.92 4.80
N GLY A 194 -5.65 17.41 5.32
CA GLY A 194 -6.30 17.92 6.51
C GLY A 194 -5.37 17.93 7.73
N ILE A 195 -4.59 16.87 7.93
CA ILE A 195 -3.60 16.82 9.02
C ILE A 195 -2.46 17.80 8.78
N SER A 196 -1.95 17.90 7.55
CA SER A 196 -0.81 18.78 7.24
C SER A 196 -1.12 20.27 7.42
N ASP A 197 -2.40 20.64 7.32
CA ASP A 197 -2.86 22.03 7.45
C ASP A 197 -3.18 22.43 8.90
N LEU A 198 -3.24 21.46 9.83
CA LEU A 198 -3.62 21.72 11.23
C LEU A 198 -2.41 22.10 12.10
N PRO A 199 -2.58 23.03 13.05
CA PRO A 199 -1.60 23.26 14.09
C PRO A 199 -1.56 22.10 15.09
N GLU A 200 -0.44 21.98 15.81
CA GLU A 200 -0.30 21.01 16.90
C GLU A 200 -1.23 21.37 18.08
N ASP A 201 -1.92 20.37 18.60
CA ASP A 201 -2.92 20.43 19.67
C ASP A 201 -2.97 19.11 20.48
N ASP A 202 -3.90 19.01 21.43
CA ASP A 202 -4.07 17.84 22.30
C ASP A 202 -4.48 16.55 21.57
N PHE A 203 -5.17 16.67 20.43
CA PHE A 203 -5.54 15.53 19.58
C PHE A 203 -4.45 15.12 18.58
N SER A 204 -3.43 15.94 18.38
CA SER A 204 -2.43 15.74 17.32
C SER A 204 -1.74 14.38 17.37
N ALA A 205 -1.36 13.89 18.55
CA ALA A 205 -0.75 12.56 18.69
C ALA A 205 -1.71 11.43 18.24
N LYS A 206 -2.99 11.51 18.63
CA LYS A 206 -4.02 10.55 18.23
C LYS A 206 -4.30 10.61 16.73
N ARG A 207 -4.33 11.82 16.15
CA ARG A 207 -4.47 12.00 14.70
C ARG A 207 -3.29 11.39 13.97
N ILE A 208 -2.05 11.58 14.43
CA ILE A 208 -0.87 10.99 13.81
C ILE A 208 -0.91 9.45 13.93
N GLU A 209 -1.31 8.91 15.07
CA GLU A 209 -1.45 7.45 15.25
C GLU A 209 -2.46 6.86 14.26
N MET A 210 -3.67 7.41 14.19
CA MET A 210 -4.68 6.99 13.21
C MET A 210 -4.17 7.12 11.77
N PHE A 211 -3.44 8.19 11.47
CA PHE A 211 -2.90 8.44 10.14
C PHE A 211 -1.89 7.36 9.72
N MET A 212 -1.09 6.83 10.65
CA MET A 212 -0.17 5.72 10.37
C MET A 212 -0.94 4.45 9.97
N TYR A 213 -2.06 4.13 10.65
CA TYR A 213 -2.91 3.01 10.24
C TYR A 213 -3.56 3.24 8.87
N CYS A 214 -4.04 4.46 8.60
CA CYS A 214 -4.57 4.80 7.28
C CYS A 214 -3.51 4.66 6.17
N THR A 215 -2.27 5.06 6.47
CA THR A 215 -1.13 4.97 5.55
C THR A 215 -0.77 3.51 5.26
N ASP A 216 -0.77 2.66 6.28
CA ASP A 216 -0.52 1.23 6.10
C ASP A 216 -1.53 0.59 5.13
N ALA A 217 -2.82 0.82 5.37
CA ALA A 217 -3.90 0.37 4.49
C ALA A 217 -3.84 1.00 3.09
N TYR A 218 -3.37 2.25 2.96
CA TYR A 218 -3.15 2.90 1.66
C TYR A 218 -2.15 2.13 0.80
N PHE A 219 -1.02 1.70 1.36
CA PHE A 219 -0.03 0.92 0.62
C PHE A 219 -0.57 -0.47 0.27
N LEU A 220 -1.23 -1.16 1.20
CA LEU A 220 -1.83 -2.46 0.94
C LEU A 220 -2.83 -2.41 -0.22
N LEU A 221 -3.78 -1.47 -0.15
CA LEU A 221 -4.85 -1.32 -1.13
C LEU A 221 -4.36 -0.73 -2.45
N GLY A 222 -3.40 0.21 -2.40
CA GLY A 222 -2.81 0.81 -3.60
C GLY A 222 -2.08 -0.21 -4.48
N ILE A 223 -1.35 -1.15 -3.86
CA ILE A 223 -0.65 -2.22 -4.57
C ILE A 223 -1.65 -3.16 -5.25
N ILE A 224 -2.65 -3.67 -4.52
CA ILE A 224 -3.63 -4.60 -5.12
C ILE A 224 -4.49 -3.92 -6.19
N TYR A 225 -4.82 -2.65 -6.01
CA TYR A 225 -5.54 -1.84 -7.01
C TYR A 225 -4.77 -1.79 -8.33
N LYS A 226 -3.46 -1.58 -8.26
CA LYS A 226 -2.59 -1.57 -9.43
C LYS A 226 -2.57 -2.91 -10.18
N ILE A 227 -2.57 -4.03 -9.45
CA ILE A 227 -2.66 -5.37 -10.04
C ILE A 227 -4.00 -5.54 -10.77
N LEU A 228 -5.11 -5.19 -10.10
CA LEU A 228 -6.46 -5.29 -10.66
C LEU A 228 -6.61 -4.44 -11.93
N LEU A 229 -6.02 -3.23 -11.96
CA LEU A 229 -6.02 -2.34 -13.13
C LEU A 229 -5.08 -2.78 -14.26
N THR A 230 -4.15 -3.71 -14.02
CA THR A 230 -3.22 -4.18 -15.05
C THR A 230 -3.95 -5.00 -16.12
N THR A 231 -4.99 -5.75 -15.74
CA THR A 231 -5.83 -6.50 -16.68
C THR A 231 -6.56 -5.60 -17.67
N PRO A 232 -7.38 -4.60 -17.25
CA PRO A 232 -8.03 -3.70 -18.20
C PRO A 232 -7.02 -2.92 -19.04
N LEU A 233 -5.85 -2.54 -18.50
CA LEU A 233 -4.77 -1.91 -19.27
C LEU A 233 -4.25 -2.85 -20.38
N ASN A 234 -3.87 -4.08 -20.03
CA ASN A 234 -3.34 -5.05 -20.99
C ASN A 234 -4.34 -5.36 -22.11
N ASN A 235 -5.63 -5.38 -21.78
CA ASN A 235 -6.71 -5.64 -22.73
C ASN A 235 -7.17 -4.38 -23.50
N GLY A 236 -6.56 -3.21 -23.27
CA GLY A 236 -6.88 -1.97 -23.97
C GLY A 236 -8.25 -1.38 -23.60
N VAL A 237 -8.80 -1.77 -22.45
CA VAL A 237 -10.04 -1.19 -21.88
C VAL A 237 -9.76 0.21 -21.32
N ILE A 238 -8.60 0.39 -20.72
CA ILE A 238 -8.06 1.69 -20.31
C ILE A 238 -6.73 1.93 -21.00
N ASP A 239 -6.43 3.18 -21.34
CA ASP A 239 -5.13 3.57 -21.88
C ASP A 239 -4.10 3.83 -20.75
N LYS A 240 -2.84 4.03 -21.14
CA LYS A 240 -1.74 4.28 -20.20
C LYS A 240 -1.89 5.59 -19.44
N ASP A 241 -2.52 6.61 -20.02
CA ASP A 241 -2.67 7.93 -19.41
C ASP A 241 -3.79 7.91 -18.35
N ILE A 242 -4.87 7.17 -18.60
CA ILE A 242 -5.90 6.86 -17.60
C ILE A 242 -5.30 6.01 -16.49
N TYR A 243 -4.60 4.93 -16.83
CA TYR A 243 -3.95 4.07 -15.85
C TYR A 243 -3.00 4.86 -14.93
N GLY A 244 -2.15 5.72 -15.51
CA GLY A 244 -1.22 6.56 -14.75
C GLY A 244 -1.91 7.59 -13.85
N ARG A 245 -3.15 7.98 -14.13
CA ARG A 245 -3.96 8.85 -13.27
C ARG A 245 -4.69 8.11 -12.15
N LEU A 246 -5.04 6.84 -12.38
CA LEU A 246 -5.75 6.01 -11.41
C LEU A 246 -4.80 5.41 -10.38
N VAL A 247 -3.61 5.00 -10.80
CA VAL A 247 -2.67 4.32 -9.93
C VAL A 247 -1.99 5.31 -8.98
N PRO A 248 -2.00 5.06 -7.67
CA PRO A 248 -1.31 5.92 -6.70
C PRO A 248 0.22 5.90 -6.90
N GLU A 249 0.87 7.02 -6.60
CA GLU A 249 2.33 7.07 -6.45
C GLU A 249 2.71 6.47 -5.10
N LEU A 250 3.43 5.34 -5.12
CA LEU A 250 3.78 4.60 -3.90
C LEU A 250 5.23 4.85 -3.47
N ASP A 251 6.08 5.43 -4.34
CA ASP A 251 7.46 5.74 -3.97
C ASP A 251 7.56 7.14 -3.34
N ALA A 252 7.66 7.16 -2.01
CA ALA A 252 7.80 8.40 -1.24
C ALA A 252 9.10 9.18 -1.56
N PHE A 253 10.14 8.52 -2.10
CA PHE A 253 11.45 9.12 -2.36
C PHE A 253 11.65 9.54 -3.82
N LYS A 254 10.66 9.35 -4.69
CA LYS A 254 10.78 9.62 -6.13
C LYS A 254 11.14 11.07 -6.47
N ASN A 255 10.69 12.03 -5.66
CA ASN A 255 10.83 13.47 -5.91
C ASN A 255 11.73 14.19 -4.89
N ILE A 256 12.55 13.46 -4.13
CA ILE A 256 13.49 14.00 -3.12
C ILE A 256 14.92 13.98 -3.66
#